data_AF-A0A2R6Q9C1-F1
#
_entry.id   AF-A0A2R6Q9C1-F1
#
_cell.length_a   1.000
_cell.length_b   1.000
_cell.length_c   1.000
_cell.angle_alpha   90.00
_cell.angle_beta   90.00
_cell.angle_gamma   90.00
#
_symmetry.space_group_name_H-M   'P 1'
#
loop_
_entity.id
_entity.type
_entity.pdbx_description
1 polymer ?
#
loop_
_entity_poly.entity_id
_entity_poly.type
_entity_poly.pdbx_seq_one_letter_code
_entity_poly.pdbx_strand_id
1 'polypeptide(L)'
;MRKFIPISTIATAPPPLSPSTQSPSPLRDYNGIGMVLFPAISIADSAFDIATLSLISCLTLLSVLSLCFIFHLRLKSRRSHHLQNFISLWSVRLLLVSFAAAWALNEILRLPFFHRHYLYPFLPNFTLSQQSNLCKIHIVLSLGLFEPGFLITLLFLLNVSIKKRTPRDISAISLIFFSCTPVLVLQLFFLFFSPLQNQLPNVLQTSSILLIDSFDNKILICTYPIFSTIVFAAFVMAYSLGLLFSYWRVVSLVINKSTRVRIHALAFSVLICLPLQILFLASSSFWRPGTAAYGGVMFGMFISVAVCAAVGESVLVIRPIADALSAGGEYCRWKDKVCVRAEVGRREAVDRDL
;
A
#
# COMPACT_ATOMS: atom_id res chain seq x y z
N MET A 1 -31.27 -18.37 26.67
CA MET A 1 -30.28 -19.00 27.58
C MET A 1 -29.28 -19.79 26.72
N ARG A 2 -27.97 -19.71 27.00
CA ARG A 2 -26.96 -20.56 26.32
C ARG A 2 -26.63 -21.76 27.23
N LYS A 3 -26.56 -22.97 26.68
CA LYS A 3 -25.96 -24.12 27.38
C LYS A 3 -24.45 -24.13 27.11
N PHE A 4 -23.66 -24.21 28.17
CA PHE A 4 -22.27 -24.67 28.09
C PHE A 4 -22.25 -26.19 28.28
N ILE A 5 -21.28 -26.86 27.67
CA ILE A 5 -21.03 -28.30 27.85
C ILE A 5 -19.56 -28.47 28.25
N PRO A 6 -19.25 -28.85 29.50
CA PRO A 6 -17.91 -29.29 29.88
C PRO A 6 -17.71 -30.75 29.45
N ILE A 7 -16.49 -31.09 29.04
CA ILE A 7 -16.06 -32.47 28.81
C ILE A 7 -15.34 -32.96 30.08
N SER A 8 -15.69 -34.16 30.55
CA SER A 8 -15.02 -34.85 31.65
C SER A 8 -14.68 -36.29 31.28
N THR A 9 -13.67 -36.86 31.96
CA THR A 9 -12.92 -38.04 31.48
C THR A 9 -13.50 -39.38 31.97
N ILE A 10 -13.22 -40.44 31.19
CA ILE A 10 -13.73 -41.82 31.32
C ILE A 10 -13.12 -42.60 32.49
N ALA A 11 -13.91 -43.46 33.15
CA ALA A 11 -13.41 -44.59 33.97
C ALA A 11 -14.36 -45.80 34.06
N THR A 12 -14.02 -46.89 33.34
CA THR A 12 -14.22 -48.34 33.64
C THR A 12 -15.59 -49.00 33.98
N ALA A 13 -15.87 -50.07 33.21
CA ALA A 13 -16.44 -51.40 33.56
C ALA A 13 -17.95 -51.76 33.35
N PRO A 14 -18.33 -53.04 33.06
CA PRO A 14 -19.64 -53.44 32.47
C PRO A 14 -20.34 -54.68 33.11
N PRO A 15 -21.43 -55.30 32.56
CA PRO A 15 -22.45 -54.88 31.56
C PRO A 15 -23.86 -54.73 32.23
N PRO A 16 -24.93 -55.61 32.18
CA PRO A 16 -25.30 -56.81 31.39
C PRO A 16 -26.64 -56.77 30.58
N LEU A 17 -26.86 -57.86 29.84
CA LEU A 17 -27.99 -58.39 29.01
C LEU A 17 -29.46 -57.84 29.03
N SER A 18 -29.99 -57.65 27.79
CA SER A 18 -31.31 -58.07 27.25
C SER A 18 -32.62 -57.27 27.53
N PRO A 19 -33.67 -57.35 26.66
CA PRO A 19 -33.64 -57.25 25.18
C PRO A 19 -34.84 -56.47 24.52
N SER A 20 -34.69 -56.14 23.21
CA SER A 20 -35.74 -55.93 22.17
C SER A 20 -36.72 -54.72 22.19
N THR A 21 -36.83 -54.00 21.05
CA THR A 21 -38.06 -53.73 20.26
C THR A 21 -37.69 -52.98 18.94
N GLN A 22 -38.59 -52.95 17.95
CA GLN A 22 -38.35 -52.76 16.51
C GLN A 22 -38.34 -51.30 15.98
N SER A 23 -37.68 -51.11 14.82
CA SER A 23 -38.00 -50.32 13.58
C SER A 23 -38.97 -49.11 13.58
N PRO A 24 -38.91 -48.19 12.56
CA PRO A 24 -38.31 -48.36 11.22
C PRO A 24 -37.36 -47.26 10.72
N SER A 25 -36.70 -47.55 9.60
CA SER A 25 -35.99 -46.58 8.74
C SER A 25 -36.94 -45.91 7.73
N PRO A 26 -36.45 -44.86 7.03
CA PRO A 26 -36.58 -44.91 5.57
C PRO A 26 -35.26 -44.66 4.83
N LEU A 27 -35.13 -45.37 3.71
CA LEU A 27 -34.05 -45.28 2.72
C LEU A 27 -34.05 -43.92 1.99
N ARG A 28 -32.87 -43.39 1.63
CA ARG A 28 -32.74 -42.58 0.41
C ARG A 28 -31.34 -42.62 -0.21
N ASP A 29 -31.10 -43.61 -1.05
CA ASP A 29 -30.00 -43.58 -2.02
C ASP A 29 -30.17 -42.40 -2.99
N TYR A 30 -29.04 -41.83 -3.44
CA TYR A 30 -29.00 -40.96 -4.62
C TYR A 30 -27.65 -41.04 -5.34
N ASN A 31 -27.28 -42.23 -5.80
CA ASN A 31 -26.24 -42.39 -6.81
C ASN A 31 -26.77 -41.87 -8.16
N GLY A 32 -26.25 -40.73 -8.63
CA GLY A 32 -26.78 -40.06 -9.82
C GLY A 32 -25.82 -39.06 -10.45
N ILE A 33 -24.87 -39.57 -11.24
CA ILE A 33 -24.14 -38.86 -12.32
C ILE A 33 -23.67 -37.44 -11.94
N GLY A 34 -22.62 -37.38 -11.12
CA GLY A 34 -21.77 -36.19 -11.03
C GLY A 34 -20.91 -36.08 -12.31
N MET A 35 -21.20 -35.11 -13.17
CA MET A 35 -20.28 -34.74 -14.26
C MET A 35 -18.89 -34.42 -13.70
N VAL A 36 -17.85 -34.71 -14.49
CA VAL A 36 -16.47 -34.23 -14.23
C VAL A 36 -16.41 -32.72 -14.51
N LEU A 37 -16.96 -31.95 -13.59
CA LEU A 37 -16.82 -30.50 -13.56
C LEU A 37 -15.44 -30.16 -12.98
N PHE A 38 -14.62 -29.52 -13.80
CA PHE A 38 -13.41 -28.83 -13.36
C PHE A 38 -13.73 -27.96 -12.13
N PRO A 39 -12.92 -27.98 -11.06
CA PRO A 39 -13.19 -27.17 -9.88
C PRO A 39 -13.18 -25.70 -10.28
N ALA A 40 -14.36 -25.07 -10.21
CA ALA A 40 -14.60 -23.74 -10.72
C ALA A 40 -14.00 -22.66 -9.80
N ILE A 41 -12.67 -22.52 -9.85
CA ILE A 41 -12.02 -21.24 -9.58
C ILE A 41 -12.70 -20.24 -10.52
N SER A 42 -13.39 -19.25 -9.97
CA SER A 42 -14.08 -18.25 -10.78
C SER A 42 -13.07 -17.56 -11.68
N ILE A 43 -13.32 -17.56 -13.00
CA ILE A 43 -12.42 -16.94 -13.99
C ILE A 43 -12.19 -15.45 -13.65
N ALA A 44 -13.19 -14.79 -13.05
CA ALA A 44 -13.09 -13.43 -12.54
C ALA A 44 -12.05 -13.29 -11.41
N ASP A 45 -12.00 -14.22 -10.45
CA ASP A 45 -11.07 -14.14 -9.32
C ASP A 45 -9.62 -14.32 -9.80
N SER A 46 -9.37 -15.26 -10.71
CA SER A 46 -8.05 -15.38 -11.36
C SER A 46 -7.67 -14.15 -12.19
N ALA A 47 -8.63 -13.51 -12.85
CA ALA A 47 -8.39 -12.29 -13.63
C ALA A 47 -8.06 -11.09 -12.71
N PHE A 48 -8.73 -10.94 -11.56
CA PHE A 48 -8.41 -9.90 -10.59
C PHE A 48 -7.04 -10.10 -9.93
N ASP A 49 -6.64 -11.33 -9.61
CA ASP A 49 -5.31 -11.64 -9.09
C ASP A 49 -4.21 -11.28 -10.11
N ILE A 50 -4.37 -11.69 -11.38
CA ILE A 50 -3.42 -11.37 -12.47
C ILE A 50 -3.36 -9.86 -12.73
N ALA A 51 -4.50 -9.18 -12.75
CA ALA A 51 -4.56 -7.72 -12.93
C ALA A 51 -3.89 -6.98 -11.76
N THR A 52 -4.10 -7.43 -10.52
CA THR A 52 -3.43 -6.89 -9.33
C THR A 52 -1.91 -7.08 -9.42
N LEU A 53 -1.45 -8.29 -9.77
CA LEU A 53 -0.02 -8.58 -9.94
C LEU A 53 0.64 -7.73 -11.03
N SER A 54 -0.07 -7.50 -12.15
CA SER A 54 0.37 -6.61 -13.23
C SER A 54 0.53 -5.16 -12.76
N LEU A 55 -0.43 -4.64 -11.96
CA LEU A 55 -0.32 -3.29 -11.39
C LEU A 55 0.77 -3.19 -10.31
N ILE A 56 0.99 -4.22 -9.49
CA ILE A 56 2.13 -4.29 -8.54
C ILE A 56 3.46 -4.22 -9.32
N SER A 57 3.59 -4.97 -10.41
CA SER A 57 4.76 -4.91 -11.30
C SER A 57 4.96 -3.51 -11.88
N CYS A 58 3.90 -2.88 -12.41
CA CYS A 58 3.95 -1.53 -12.94
C CYS A 58 4.36 -0.48 -11.88
N LEU A 59 3.78 -0.56 -10.67
CA LEU A 59 4.08 0.36 -9.57
C LEU A 59 5.50 0.17 -9.03
N THR A 60 5.96 -1.07 -8.85
CA THR A 60 7.34 -1.34 -8.41
C THR A 60 8.38 -0.93 -9.45
N LEU A 61 8.10 -1.11 -10.75
CA LEU A 61 8.93 -0.57 -11.84
C LEU A 61 8.99 0.97 -11.81
N LEU A 62 7.86 1.64 -11.57
CA LEU A 62 7.82 3.10 -11.40
C LEU A 62 8.67 3.55 -10.21
N SER A 63 8.54 2.89 -9.05
CA SER A 63 9.37 3.16 -7.87
C SER A 63 10.86 2.93 -8.15
N VAL A 64 11.24 1.86 -8.84
CA VAL A 64 12.64 1.61 -9.25
C VAL A 64 13.17 2.73 -10.15
N LEU A 65 12.39 3.18 -11.14
CA LEU A 65 12.76 4.32 -11.99
C LEU A 65 12.92 5.62 -11.16
N SER A 66 12.00 5.90 -10.24
CA SER A 66 12.09 7.03 -9.30
C SER A 66 13.36 6.96 -8.43
N LEU A 67 13.73 5.78 -7.92
CA LEU A 67 14.99 5.57 -7.20
C LEU A 67 16.20 5.84 -8.10
N CYS A 68 16.23 5.29 -9.32
CA CYS A 68 17.30 5.54 -10.29
C CYS A 68 17.46 7.04 -10.60
N PHE A 69 16.37 7.79 -10.76
CA PHE A 69 16.40 9.24 -10.92
C PHE A 69 16.98 9.97 -9.70
N ILE A 70 16.61 9.58 -8.47
CA ILE A 70 17.16 10.14 -7.23
C ILE A 70 18.67 9.85 -7.13
N PHE A 71 19.12 8.61 -7.36
CA PHE A 71 20.53 8.24 -7.29
C PHE A 71 21.37 8.90 -8.39
N HIS A 72 20.87 8.96 -9.62
CA HIS A 72 21.53 9.67 -10.73
C HIS A 72 21.71 11.16 -10.42
N LEU A 73 20.69 11.84 -9.90
CA LEU A 73 20.84 13.22 -9.43
C LEU A 73 21.84 13.35 -8.29
N ARG A 74 21.82 12.44 -7.30
CA ARG A 74 22.76 12.48 -6.16
C ARG A 74 24.20 12.35 -6.63
N LEU A 75 24.47 11.48 -7.61
CA LEU A 75 25.79 11.30 -8.22
C LEU A 75 26.20 12.53 -9.06
N LYS A 76 25.29 13.06 -9.89
CA LYS A 76 25.56 14.26 -10.71
C LYS A 76 25.76 15.52 -9.85
N SER A 77 25.00 15.67 -8.76
CA SER A 77 25.09 16.81 -7.85
C SER A 77 26.41 16.84 -7.07
N ARG A 78 27.07 15.70 -6.82
CA ARG A 78 28.45 15.68 -6.27
C ARG A 78 29.47 16.36 -7.19
N ARG A 79 29.16 16.54 -8.48
CA ARG A 79 30.02 17.19 -9.48
C ARG A 79 29.58 18.63 -9.83
N SER A 80 28.57 19.20 -9.17
CA SER A 80 28.02 20.52 -9.57
C SER A 80 27.32 21.26 -8.42
N HIS A 81 27.95 22.34 -7.94
CA HIS A 81 27.45 23.18 -6.84
C HIS A 81 26.02 23.71 -7.05
N HIS A 82 25.62 24.02 -8.29
CA HIS A 82 24.28 24.51 -8.61
C HIS A 82 23.15 23.56 -8.15
N LEU A 83 23.41 22.25 -8.02
CA LEU A 83 22.42 21.27 -7.57
C LEU A 83 22.39 21.06 -6.05
N GLN A 84 23.28 21.70 -5.26
CA GLN A 84 23.36 21.47 -3.80
C GLN A 84 22.04 21.78 -3.07
N ASN A 85 21.25 22.76 -3.52
CA ASN A 85 19.95 23.08 -2.92
C ASN A 85 18.90 21.98 -3.11
N PHE A 86 19.04 21.12 -4.12
CA PHE A 86 18.20 19.93 -4.31
C PHE A 86 18.62 18.75 -3.43
N ILE A 87 19.81 18.79 -2.81
CA ILE A 87 20.28 17.69 -1.94
C ILE A 87 19.40 17.55 -0.71
N SER A 88 19.07 18.61 0.04
CA SER A 88 18.39 18.51 1.36
C SER A 88 16.94 17.94 1.35
N LEU A 89 16.42 17.54 0.19
CA LEU A 89 15.14 16.83 0.05
C LEU A 89 15.28 15.43 -0.56
N TRP A 90 16.49 14.98 -0.87
CA TRP A 90 16.76 13.65 -1.43
C TRP A 90 16.28 12.54 -0.48
N SER A 91 16.58 12.68 0.82
CA SER A 91 16.24 11.70 1.86
C SER A 91 14.73 11.49 2.01
N VAL A 92 13.96 12.57 1.87
CA VAL A 92 12.49 12.57 2.03
C VAL A 92 11.80 12.06 0.76
N ARG A 93 12.33 12.39 -0.44
CA ARG A 93 11.87 11.77 -1.70
C ARG A 93 12.16 10.28 -1.75
N LEU A 94 13.34 9.86 -1.27
CA LEU A 94 13.69 8.46 -1.10
C LEU A 94 12.67 7.75 -0.19
N LEU A 95 12.38 8.33 0.98
CA LEU A 95 11.39 7.79 1.93
C LEU A 95 9.99 7.63 1.32
N LEU A 96 9.53 8.60 0.51
CA LEU A 96 8.24 8.51 -0.20
C LEU A 96 8.17 7.26 -1.11
N VAL A 97 9.20 7.08 -1.93
CA VAL A 97 9.30 5.96 -2.89
C VAL A 97 9.51 4.64 -2.15
N SER A 98 10.27 4.64 -1.05
CA SER A 98 10.42 3.46 -0.19
C SER A 98 9.10 3.02 0.44
N PHE A 99 8.25 3.94 0.90
CA PHE A 99 6.91 3.59 1.40
C PHE A 99 6.00 3.06 0.29
N ALA A 100 5.98 3.68 -0.89
CA ALA A 100 5.19 3.21 -2.03
C ALA A 100 5.60 1.81 -2.50
N ALA A 101 6.91 1.57 -2.66
CA ALA A 101 7.45 0.26 -3.02
C ALA A 101 7.19 -0.80 -1.94
N ALA A 102 7.37 -0.46 -0.65
CA ALA A 102 7.13 -1.39 0.44
C ALA A 102 5.63 -1.73 0.60
N TRP A 103 4.73 -0.77 0.35
CA TRP A 103 3.29 -1.02 0.24
C TRP A 103 2.99 -2.00 -0.90
N ALA A 104 3.49 -1.75 -2.11
CA ALA A 104 3.27 -2.61 -3.26
C ALA A 104 3.79 -4.05 -3.05
N LEU A 105 4.93 -4.20 -2.37
CA LEU A 105 5.48 -5.51 -1.98
C LEU A 105 4.66 -6.18 -0.86
N ASN A 106 4.12 -5.41 0.09
CA ASN A 106 3.26 -5.94 1.16
C ASN A 106 1.91 -6.45 0.63
N GLU A 107 1.38 -5.87 -0.45
CA GLU A 107 0.18 -6.37 -1.11
C GLU A 107 0.40 -7.72 -1.83
N ILE A 108 1.64 -8.12 -2.13
CA ILE A 108 1.95 -9.48 -2.63
C ILE A 108 1.58 -10.54 -1.56
N LEU A 109 1.76 -10.22 -0.27
CA LEU A 109 1.38 -11.10 0.85
C LEU A 109 -0.15 -11.30 0.96
N ARG A 110 -0.94 -10.45 0.30
CA ARG A 110 -2.41 -10.55 0.26
C ARG A 110 -2.91 -11.53 -0.81
N LEU A 111 -2.10 -11.80 -1.84
CA LEU A 111 -2.53 -12.56 -3.02
C LEU A 111 -2.56 -14.07 -2.71
N PRO A 112 -3.71 -14.77 -2.86
CA PRO A 112 -3.79 -16.20 -2.60
C PRO A 112 -2.94 -17.00 -3.59
N PHE A 113 -2.70 -16.48 -4.80
CA PHE A 113 -1.73 -17.05 -5.75
C PHE A 113 -0.30 -17.14 -5.18
N PHE A 114 0.18 -16.09 -4.49
CA PHE A 114 1.53 -16.10 -3.90
C PHE A 114 1.64 -17.11 -2.75
N HIS A 115 0.60 -17.20 -1.92
CA HIS A 115 0.47 -18.26 -0.92
C HIS A 115 0.52 -19.66 -1.57
N ARG A 116 -0.34 -19.90 -2.57
CA ARG A 116 -0.51 -21.20 -3.24
C ARG A 116 0.76 -21.68 -3.96
N HIS A 117 1.46 -20.79 -4.67
CA HIS A 117 2.53 -21.15 -5.59
C HIS A 117 3.95 -20.96 -5.03
N TYR A 118 4.17 -20.00 -4.12
CA TYR A 118 5.51 -19.69 -3.59
C TYR A 118 5.68 -20.04 -2.12
N LEU A 119 4.72 -19.69 -1.24
CA LEU A 119 4.91 -19.91 0.20
C LEU A 119 4.75 -21.38 0.63
N TYR A 120 3.66 -22.07 0.26
CA TYR A 120 3.48 -23.45 0.72
C TYR A 120 4.57 -24.44 0.23
N PRO A 121 5.09 -24.36 -1.01
CA PRO A 121 6.17 -25.24 -1.45
C PRO A 121 7.51 -24.99 -0.73
N PHE A 122 7.82 -23.74 -0.36
CA PHE A 122 9.05 -23.40 0.38
C PHE A 122 8.94 -23.60 1.89
N LEU A 123 7.74 -23.47 2.46
CA LEU A 123 7.50 -23.43 3.91
C LEU A 123 6.32 -24.34 4.33
N PRO A 124 6.41 -25.68 4.09
CA PRO A 124 5.30 -26.62 4.30
C PRO A 124 4.83 -26.73 5.76
N ASN A 125 5.63 -26.29 6.73
CA ASN A 125 5.33 -26.40 8.16
C ASN A 125 4.52 -25.20 8.73
N PHE A 126 3.94 -24.34 7.89
CA PHE A 126 3.21 -23.15 8.36
C PHE A 126 1.88 -23.47 9.04
N THR A 127 1.88 -23.42 10.36
CA THR A 127 0.69 -23.67 11.18
C THR A 127 -0.39 -22.61 10.94
N LEU A 128 -1.65 -23.01 11.15
CA LEU A 128 -2.83 -22.19 10.90
C LEU A 128 -2.84 -20.88 11.74
N SER A 129 -2.21 -20.89 12.92
CA SER A 129 -1.99 -19.70 13.75
C SER A 129 -0.92 -18.76 13.20
N GLN A 130 0.18 -19.27 12.63
CA GLN A 130 1.20 -18.44 11.96
C GLN A 130 0.62 -17.73 10.74
N GLN A 131 -0.22 -18.40 9.95
CA GLN A 131 -0.90 -17.80 8.80
C GLN A 131 -1.84 -16.64 9.21
N SER A 132 -2.62 -16.80 10.28
CA SER A 132 -3.46 -15.70 10.81
C SER A 132 -2.62 -14.52 11.31
N ASN A 133 -1.46 -14.77 11.93
CA ASN A 133 -0.52 -13.73 12.33
C ASN A 133 0.10 -13.00 11.12
N LEU A 134 0.38 -13.67 10.01
CA LEU A 134 0.82 -13.01 8.77
C LEU A 134 -0.25 -12.05 8.24
N CYS A 135 -1.53 -12.44 8.22
CA CYS A 135 -2.62 -11.52 7.85
C CYS A 135 -2.66 -10.29 8.76
N LYS A 136 -2.54 -10.46 10.09
CA LYS A 136 -2.48 -9.34 11.04
C LYS A 136 -1.30 -8.40 10.76
N ILE A 137 -0.11 -8.95 10.52
CA ILE A 137 1.10 -8.18 10.19
C ILE A 137 0.91 -7.41 8.89
N HIS A 138 0.42 -8.04 7.83
CA HIS A 138 0.12 -7.38 6.54
C HIS A 138 -0.85 -6.18 6.73
N ILE A 139 -1.91 -6.34 7.52
CA ILE A 139 -2.90 -5.28 7.79
C ILE A 139 -2.27 -4.10 8.55
N VAL A 140 -1.54 -4.39 9.64
CA VAL A 140 -0.81 -3.37 10.43
C VAL A 140 0.21 -2.63 9.56
N LEU A 141 0.94 -3.36 8.72
CA LEU A 141 2.03 -2.80 7.93
C LEU A 141 1.50 -1.93 6.77
N SER A 142 0.42 -2.36 6.10
CA SER A 142 -0.26 -1.59 5.04
C SER A 142 -0.89 -0.31 5.60
N LEU A 143 -1.89 -0.46 6.48
CA LEU A 143 -2.75 0.64 6.95
C LEU A 143 -2.18 1.45 8.13
N GLY A 144 -1.14 0.95 8.80
CA GLY A 144 -0.55 1.58 9.98
C GLY A 144 0.82 2.21 9.78
N LEU A 145 1.61 1.73 8.82
CA LEU A 145 2.95 2.29 8.55
C LEU A 145 3.13 2.77 7.11
N PHE A 146 2.96 1.90 6.10
CA PHE A 146 3.37 2.22 4.74
C PHE A 146 2.47 3.27 4.08
N GLU A 147 1.16 3.13 4.18
CA GLU A 147 0.24 4.10 3.60
C GLU A 147 0.18 5.43 4.39
N PRO A 148 0.07 5.45 5.74
CA PRO A 148 0.22 6.68 6.50
C PRO A 148 1.58 7.35 6.29
N GLY A 149 2.66 6.57 6.19
CA GLY A 149 4.01 7.06 5.90
C GLY A 149 4.14 7.71 4.53
N PHE A 150 3.60 7.08 3.49
CA PHE A 150 3.52 7.66 2.15
C PHE A 150 2.75 9.00 2.17
N LEU A 151 1.56 9.03 2.76
CA LEU A 151 0.71 10.22 2.79
C LEU A 151 1.31 11.37 3.61
N ILE A 152 1.83 11.11 4.81
CA ILE A 152 2.52 12.12 5.63
C ILE A 152 3.75 12.66 4.88
N THR A 153 4.51 11.81 4.19
CA THR A 153 5.67 12.23 3.39
C THR A 153 5.25 13.08 2.18
N LEU A 154 4.14 12.73 1.51
CA LEU A 154 3.55 13.48 0.39
C LEU A 154 3.17 14.91 0.85
N LEU A 155 2.41 15.02 1.94
CA LEU A 155 1.99 16.31 2.51
C LEU A 155 3.17 17.13 3.05
N PHE A 156 4.20 16.49 3.59
CA PHE A 156 5.44 17.16 3.99
C PHE A 156 6.18 17.74 2.78
N LEU A 157 6.40 16.94 1.73
CA LEU A 157 7.05 17.38 0.49
C LEU A 157 6.29 18.51 -0.20
N LEU A 158 4.95 18.43 -0.23
CA LEU A 158 4.07 19.50 -0.70
C LEU A 158 4.27 20.78 0.13
N ASN A 159 4.27 20.70 1.46
CA ASN A 159 4.48 21.85 2.33
C ASN A 159 5.87 22.51 2.18
N VAL A 160 6.94 21.73 2.06
CA VAL A 160 8.29 22.28 1.82
C VAL A 160 8.44 22.80 0.38
N SER A 161 7.72 22.26 -0.60
CA SER A 161 7.68 22.84 -1.96
C SER A 161 7.00 24.21 -2.02
N ILE A 162 6.23 24.60 -1.00
CA ILE A 162 5.56 25.91 -0.89
C ILE A 162 6.39 26.88 -0.05
N LYS A 163 6.97 26.39 1.06
CA LYS A 163 7.72 27.19 2.02
C LYS A 163 9.20 27.19 1.66
N LYS A 164 9.75 28.35 1.25
CA LYS A 164 11.19 28.56 0.92
C LYS A 164 12.16 28.40 2.13
N ARG A 165 11.99 27.39 2.97
CA ARG A 165 12.85 27.08 4.13
C ARG A 165 13.04 25.58 4.23
N THR A 166 14.25 25.13 3.91
CA THR A 166 14.70 23.75 4.08
C THR A 166 14.83 23.40 5.57
N PRO A 167 14.11 22.38 6.07
CA PRO A 167 14.39 21.79 7.38
C PRO A 167 15.58 20.82 7.28
N ARG A 168 16.22 20.49 8.42
CA ARG A 168 17.30 19.48 8.45
C ARG A 168 16.72 18.09 8.18
N ASP A 169 17.28 17.36 7.20
CA ASP A 169 16.83 16.03 6.74
C ASP A 169 16.44 15.07 7.88
N ILE A 170 17.31 14.90 8.89
CA ILE A 170 17.07 13.97 10.02
C ILE A 170 15.83 14.38 10.83
N SER A 171 15.62 15.69 11.02
CA SER A 171 14.45 16.21 11.73
C SER A 171 13.16 16.06 10.93
N ALA A 172 13.25 16.07 9.59
CA ALA A 172 12.11 15.80 8.70
C ALA A 172 11.70 14.32 8.78
N ILE A 173 12.66 13.40 8.66
CA ILE A 173 12.43 11.96 8.75
C ILE A 173 11.84 11.58 10.11
N SER A 174 12.43 12.09 11.21
CA SER A 174 11.93 11.85 12.57
C SER A 174 10.48 12.34 12.76
N LEU A 175 10.14 13.53 12.25
CA LEU A 175 8.78 14.06 12.29
C LEU A 175 7.77 13.19 11.52
N ILE A 176 8.17 12.64 10.36
CA ILE A 176 7.33 11.73 9.57
C ILE A 176 7.04 10.45 10.36
N PHE A 177 8.08 9.74 10.84
CA PHE A 177 7.90 8.51 11.62
C PHE A 177 7.10 8.74 12.92
N PHE A 178 7.38 9.83 13.64
CA PHE A 178 6.61 10.20 14.84
C PHE A 178 5.13 10.44 14.53
N SER A 179 4.82 11.01 13.37
CA SER A 179 3.44 11.23 12.91
C SER A 179 2.72 9.95 12.45
N CYS A 180 3.46 8.92 12.00
CA CYS A 180 2.92 7.59 11.73
C CYS A 180 2.68 6.76 13.00
N THR A 181 3.51 6.96 14.02
CA THR A 181 3.51 6.21 15.29
C THR A 181 2.12 6.08 15.95
N PRO A 182 1.30 7.14 16.13
CA PRO A 182 -0.02 7.00 16.77
C PRO A 182 -0.97 6.08 15.99
N VAL A 183 -0.90 6.10 14.65
CA VAL A 183 -1.73 5.23 13.79
C VAL A 183 -1.27 3.78 13.96
N LEU A 184 0.03 3.52 13.74
CA LEU A 184 0.66 2.21 13.91
C LEU A 184 0.39 1.58 15.30
N VAL A 185 0.52 2.35 16.37
CA VAL A 185 0.27 1.89 17.74
C VAL A 185 -1.20 1.54 17.96
N LEU A 186 -2.14 2.29 17.36
CA LEU A 186 -3.56 1.94 17.41
C LEU A 186 -3.85 0.62 16.68
N GLN A 187 -3.41 0.42 15.42
CA GLN A 187 -3.65 -0.87 14.75
C GLN A 187 -2.95 -2.04 15.45
N LEU A 188 -1.72 -1.85 15.97
CA LEU A 188 -1.05 -2.87 16.80
C LEU A 188 -1.88 -3.21 18.04
N PHE A 189 -2.32 -2.21 18.81
CA PHE A 189 -3.13 -2.42 20.01
C PHE A 189 -4.40 -3.20 19.68
N PHE A 190 -5.22 -2.73 18.73
CA PHE A 190 -6.52 -3.33 18.45
C PHE A 190 -6.48 -4.68 17.71
N LEU A 191 -5.36 -5.06 17.07
CA LEU A 191 -5.21 -6.37 16.41
C LEU A 191 -4.49 -7.43 17.26
N PHE A 192 -3.75 -7.02 18.31
CA PHE A 192 -3.02 -7.94 19.19
C PHE A 192 -3.52 -7.99 20.66
N PHE A 193 -4.30 -7.02 21.15
CA PHE A 193 -4.88 -7.10 22.51
C PHE A 193 -6.07 -8.07 22.59
N SER A 194 -5.78 -9.32 22.95
CA SER A 194 -6.74 -10.38 23.26
C SER A 194 -7.88 -10.03 24.25
N PRO A 195 -7.75 -9.16 25.30
CA PRO A 195 -8.89 -8.89 26.18
C PRO A 195 -10.08 -8.22 25.47
N LEU A 196 -9.86 -7.39 24.44
CA LEU A 196 -10.95 -6.84 23.63
C LEU A 196 -11.59 -7.91 22.73
N GLN A 197 -10.81 -8.92 22.31
CA GLN A 197 -11.29 -10.01 21.46
C GLN A 197 -12.30 -10.94 22.16
N ASN A 198 -12.38 -10.90 23.49
CA ASN A 198 -13.38 -11.61 24.27
C ASN A 198 -14.66 -10.78 24.55
N GLN A 199 -14.70 -9.49 24.16
CA GLN A 199 -15.85 -8.60 24.39
C GLN A 199 -16.53 -8.08 23.11
N LEU A 200 -15.82 -7.99 21.99
CA LEU A 200 -16.43 -7.59 20.71
C LEU A 200 -16.95 -8.81 19.92
N PRO A 201 -18.08 -8.69 19.19
CA PRO A 201 -18.58 -9.77 18.34
C PRO A 201 -17.64 -10.07 17.17
N ASN A 202 -17.37 -11.35 16.93
CA ASN A 202 -16.34 -11.87 16.02
C ASN A 202 -16.27 -11.16 14.65
N VAL A 203 -17.42 -10.80 14.06
CA VAL A 203 -17.53 -10.14 12.75
C VAL A 203 -16.72 -8.83 12.66
N LEU A 204 -16.51 -8.13 13.78
CA LEU A 204 -15.76 -6.86 13.81
C LEU A 204 -14.23 -7.03 13.78
N GLN A 205 -13.71 -8.24 14.04
CA GLN A 205 -12.27 -8.50 14.25
C GLN A 205 -11.70 -9.67 13.43
N THR A 206 -12.53 -10.40 12.67
CA THR A 206 -12.07 -11.50 11.81
C THR A 206 -11.15 -10.98 10.69
N SER A 207 -9.84 -11.08 10.94
CA SER A 207 -8.75 -10.63 10.06
C SER A 207 -8.30 -11.72 9.06
N SER A 208 -8.75 -12.96 9.28
CA SER A 208 -8.49 -14.10 8.40
C SER A 208 -9.69 -15.04 8.37
N ILE A 209 -10.24 -15.32 7.20
CA ILE A 209 -11.36 -16.27 7.01
C ILE A 209 -10.80 -17.57 6.42
N LEU A 210 -11.16 -18.70 7.04
CA LEU A 210 -10.74 -20.03 6.61
C LEU A 210 -11.64 -20.49 5.45
N LEU A 211 -11.06 -20.56 4.25
CA LEU A 211 -11.64 -21.21 3.10
C LEU A 211 -11.12 -22.65 3.02
N ILE A 212 -11.99 -23.61 2.70
CA ILE A 212 -11.58 -24.98 2.39
C ILE A 212 -11.62 -25.10 0.87
N ASP A 213 -10.47 -25.34 0.24
CA ASP A 213 -10.39 -25.61 -1.19
C ASP A 213 -10.94 -27.01 -1.51
N SER A 214 -11.33 -27.20 -2.77
CA SER A 214 -11.73 -28.45 -3.43
C SER A 214 -10.86 -29.70 -3.17
N PHE A 215 -9.66 -29.53 -2.60
CA PHE A 215 -8.71 -30.58 -2.20
C PHE A 215 -8.64 -30.79 -0.67
N ASP A 216 -9.67 -30.35 0.09
CA ASP A 216 -9.74 -30.29 1.57
C ASP A 216 -8.60 -29.48 2.25
N ASN A 217 -7.87 -28.69 1.45
CA ASN A 217 -6.79 -27.83 1.91
C ASN A 217 -7.36 -26.54 2.51
N LYS A 218 -6.97 -26.25 3.76
CA LYS A 218 -7.47 -25.12 4.56
C LYS A 218 -6.62 -23.88 4.28
N ILE A 219 -7.12 -22.99 3.44
CA ILE A 219 -6.45 -21.75 3.01
C ILE A 219 -7.06 -20.57 3.80
N LEU A 220 -6.23 -19.75 4.41
CA LEU A 220 -6.69 -18.52 5.07
C LEU A 220 -6.62 -17.33 4.11
N ILE A 221 -7.74 -16.64 3.91
CA ILE A 221 -7.82 -15.38 3.17
C ILE A 221 -7.79 -14.22 4.17
N CYS A 222 -6.87 -13.27 3.97
CA CYS A 222 -6.78 -12.07 4.78
C CYS A 222 -7.90 -11.08 4.42
N THR A 223 -8.63 -10.59 5.42
CA THR A 223 -9.70 -9.58 5.28
C THR A 223 -9.40 -8.41 6.22
N TYR A 224 -9.54 -7.17 5.75
CA TYR A 224 -9.41 -6.00 6.62
C TYR A 224 -10.60 -5.94 7.61
N PRO A 225 -10.36 -6.01 8.93
CA PRO A 225 -11.45 -5.91 9.90
C PRO A 225 -11.95 -4.48 9.99
N ILE A 226 -13.27 -4.31 10.12
CA ILE A 226 -13.99 -3.02 10.16
C ILE A 226 -13.31 -2.01 11.08
N PHE A 227 -12.82 -2.44 12.25
CA PHE A 227 -12.13 -1.56 13.19
C PHE A 227 -10.86 -0.91 12.60
N SER A 228 -10.04 -1.65 11.85
CA SER A 228 -8.85 -1.11 11.20
C SER A 228 -9.21 -0.09 10.12
N THR A 229 -10.32 -0.31 9.40
CA THR A 229 -10.89 0.65 8.44
C THR A 229 -11.35 1.93 9.14
N ILE A 230 -11.94 1.86 10.33
CA ILE A 230 -12.35 3.04 11.11
C ILE A 230 -11.15 3.88 11.56
N VAL A 231 -10.09 3.26 12.11
CA VAL A 231 -8.85 3.97 12.49
C VAL A 231 -8.19 4.63 11.28
N PHE A 232 -8.10 3.91 10.17
CA PHE A 232 -7.53 4.45 8.93
C PHE A 232 -8.38 5.60 8.36
N ALA A 233 -9.71 5.48 8.36
CA ALA A 233 -10.61 6.55 7.93
C ALA A 233 -10.49 7.81 8.82
N ALA A 234 -10.34 7.66 10.13
CA ALA A 234 -10.09 8.77 11.04
C ALA A 234 -8.76 9.50 10.72
N PHE A 235 -7.70 8.74 10.44
CA PHE A 235 -6.42 9.30 9.96
C PHE A 235 -6.60 10.03 8.61
N VAL A 236 -7.26 9.41 7.63
CA VAL A 236 -7.50 10.02 6.30
C VAL A 236 -8.34 11.29 6.38
N MET A 237 -9.32 11.39 7.28
CA MET A 237 -10.09 12.63 7.49
C MET A 237 -9.19 13.76 8.01
N ALA A 238 -8.37 13.50 9.04
CA ALA A 238 -7.42 14.48 9.58
C ALA A 238 -6.35 14.89 8.53
N TYR A 239 -5.83 13.91 7.79
CA TYR A 239 -4.91 14.11 6.68
C TYR A 239 -5.52 14.97 5.56
N SER A 240 -6.75 14.67 5.15
CA SER A 240 -7.45 15.38 4.08
C SER A 240 -7.72 16.84 4.45
N LEU A 241 -8.06 17.12 5.72
CA LEU A 241 -8.18 18.49 6.23
C LEU A 241 -6.83 19.24 6.20
N GLY A 242 -5.74 18.59 6.60
CA GLY A 242 -4.39 19.15 6.52
C GLY A 242 -3.91 19.40 5.08
N LEU A 243 -4.23 18.50 4.16
CA LEU A 243 -3.98 18.62 2.72
C LEU A 243 -4.80 19.76 2.11
N LEU A 244 -6.08 19.88 2.47
CA LEU A 244 -6.97 20.95 1.99
C LEU A 244 -6.51 22.33 2.51
N PHE A 245 -6.09 22.43 3.77
CA PHE A 245 -5.50 23.66 4.32
C PHE A 245 -4.20 24.05 3.60
N SER A 246 -3.32 23.07 3.36
CA SER A 246 -2.08 23.28 2.61
C SER A 246 -2.37 23.68 1.16
N TYR A 247 -3.38 23.09 0.52
CA TYR A 247 -3.84 23.42 -0.82
C TYR A 247 -4.44 24.84 -0.90
N TRP A 248 -5.30 25.22 0.04
CA TRP A 248 -5.87 26.57 0.11
C TRP A 248 -4.77 27.65 0.20
N ARG A 249 -3.71 27.35 0.96
CA ARG A 249 -2.50 28.18 1.04
C ARG A 249 -1.72 28.27 -0.27
N VAL A 250 -1.76 27.26 -1.15
CA VAL A 250 -1.22 27.35 -2.52
C VAL A 250 -2.08 28.27 -3.38
N VAL A 251 -3.40 28.12 -3.29
CA VAL A 251 -4.37 28.90 -4.05
C VAL A 251 -4.26 30.41 -3.73
N SER A 252 -3.97 30.77 -2.48
CA SER A 252 -3.78 32.17 -2.06
C SER A 252 -2.37 32.74 -2.28
N LEU A 253 -1.29 31.94 -2.19
CA LEU A 253 0.09 32.47 -2.26
C LEU A 253 0.76 32.40 -3.65
N VAL A 254 0.29 31.58 -4.59
CA VAL A 254 1.10 31.24 -5.79
C VAL A 254 0.67 32.01 -7.05
N ILE A 255 1.49 32.98 -7.44
CA ILE A 255 1.39 33.74 -8.70
C ILE A 255 1.73 32.87 -9.93
N ASN A 256 2.56 31.83 -9.79
CA ASN A 256 3.00 30.97 -10.90
C ASN A 256 1.94 29.92 -11.31
N LYS A 257 1.39 30.08 -12.53
CA LYS A 257 0.40 29.18 -13.15
C LYS A 257 0.87 27.72 -13.25
N SER A 258 2.15 27.46 -13.54
CA SER A 258 2.69 26.11 -13.76
C SER A 258 2.74 25.27 -12.48
N THR A 259 3.27 25.83 -11.39
CA THR A 259 3.34 25.16 -10.08
C THR A 259 1.94 24.87 -9.53
N ARG A 260 1.00 25.82 -9.71
CA ARG A 260 -0.41 25.70 -9.27
C ARG A 260 -1.10 24.48 -9.89
N VAL A 261 -0.99 24.28 -11.21
CA VAL A 261 -1.63 23.15 -11.92
C VAL A 261 -1.11 21.80 -11.41
N ARG A 262 0.21 21.66 -11.23
CA ARG A 262 0.83 20.41 -10.75
C ARG A 262 0.37 20.02 -9.34
N ILE A 263 0.32 20.99 -8.42
CA ILE A 263 -0.15 20.74 -7.04
C ILE A 263 -1.66 20.48 -7.01
N HIS A 264 -2.45 21.17 -7.83
CA HIS A 264 -3.89 20.94 -7.94
C HIS A 264 -4.19 19.52 -8.43
N ALA A 265 -3.52 19.02 -9.47
CA ALA A 265 -3.68 17.65 -9.97
C ALA A 265 -3.33 16.59 -8.90
N LEU A 266 -2.24 16.80 -8.14
CA LEU A 266 -1.87 15.94 -7.03
C LEU A 266 -2.92 15.95 -5.91
N ALA A 267 -3.33 17.13 -5.43
CA ALA A 267 -4.31 17.25 -4.36
C ALA A 267 -5.68 16.67 -4.75
N PHE A 268 -6.15 16.93 -5.98
CA PHE A 268 -7.40 16.40 -6.51
C PHE A 268 -7.37 14.87 -6.61
N SER A 269 -6.28 14.30 -7.14
CA SER A 269 -6.11 12.83 -7.20
C SER A 269 -6.16 12.21 -5.80
N VAL A 270 -5.40 12.73 -4.85
CA VAL A 270 -5.34 12.19 -3.47
C VAL A 270 -6.69 12.31 -2.77
N LEU A 271 -7.38 13.46 -2.90
CA LEU A 271 -8.69 13.70 -2.27
C LEU A 271 -9.84 12.89 -2.89
N ILE A 272 -9.66 12.28 -4.06
CA ILE A 272 -10.63 11.35 -4.66
C ILE A 272 -10.24 9.89 -4.37
N CYS A 273 -8.96 9.54 -4.50
CA CYS A 273 -8.46 8.18 -4.28
C CYS A 273 -8.70 7.70 -2.84
N LEU A 274 -8.45 8.53 -1.82
CA LEU A 274 -8.55 8.06 -0.42
C LEU A 274 -10.00 7.82 0.04
N PRO A 275 -11.01 8.69 -0.24
CA PRO A 275 -12.40 8.37 0.04
C PRO A 275 -12.91 7.16 -0.74
N LEU A 276 -12.48 6.99 -2.00
CA LEU A 276 -12.86 5.85 -2.83
C LEU A 276 -12.29 4.52 -2.28
N GLN A 277 -11.03 4.53 -1.85
CA GLN A 277 -10.40 3.43 -1.13
C GLN A 277 -11.15 3.07 0.16
N ILE A 278 -11.51 4.06 0.99
CA ILE A 278 -12.29 3.84 2.23
C ILE A 278 -13.67 3.25 1.90
N LEU A 279 -14.33 3.75 0.85
CA LEU A 279 -15.61 3.20 0.39
C LEU A 279 -15.47 1.72 0.02
N PHE A 280 -14.41 1.34 -0.72
CA PHE A 280 -14.13 -0.06 -1.03
C PHE A 280 -13.81 -0.90 0.23
N LEU A 281 -13.00 -0.41 1.16
CA LEU A 281 -12.70 -1.09 2.45
C LEU A 281 -13.95 -1.24 3.35
N ALA A 282 -14.90 -0.32 3.26
CA ALA A 282 -16.20 -0.44 3.91
C ALA A 282 -17.07 -1.49 3.19
N SER A 283 -17.20 -1.42 1.86
CA SER A 283 -17.96 -2.38 1.06
C SER A 283 -17.44 -3.82 1.17
N SER A 284 -16.13 -4.04 1.27
CA SER A 284 -15.54 -5.38 1.49
C SER A 284 -15.93 -6.00 2.83
N SER A 285 -16.45 -5.21 3.78
CA SER A 285 -16.97 -5.70 5.06
C SER A 285 -18.43 -6.18 4.98
N PHE A 286 -19.18 -5.80 3.93
CA PHE A 286 -20.55 -6.26 3.70
C PHE A 286 -20.60 -7.55 2.84
N TRP A 287 -19.70 -7.69 1.87
CA TRP A 287 -19.69 -8.84 0.96
C TRP A 287 -18.92 -10.04 1.53
N ARG A 288 -19.44 -11.25 1.25
CA ARG A 288 -18.76 -12.49 1.64
C ARG A 288 -17.52 -12.72 0.74
N PRO A 289 -16.37 -13.15 1.32
CA PRO A 289 -15.21 -13.54 0.53
C PRO A 289 -15.54 -14.75 -0.35
N GLY A 290 -14.79 -14.93 -1.45
CA GLY A 290 -15.09 -15.97 -2.45
C GLY A 290 -16.27 -15.62 -3.37
N THR A 291 -16.62 -14.33 -3.49
CA THR A 291 -17.53 -13.82 -4.52
C THR A 291 -16.77 -12.86 -5.43
N ALA A 292 -17.05 -12.88 -6.73
CA ALA A 292 -16.38 -11.98 -7.70
C ALA A 292 -16.58 -10.49 -7.38
N ALA A 293 -17.67 -10.14 -6.68
CA ALA A 293 -17.91 -8.79 -6.16
C ALA A 293 -16.90 -8.38 -5.07
N TYR A 294 -16.49 -9.30 -4.18
CA TYR A 294 -15.42 -9.06 -3.21
C TYR A 294 -14.06 -8.86 -3.93
N GLY A 295 -13.75 -9.70 -4.93
CA GLY A 295 -12.55 -9.54 -5.76
C GLY A 295 -12.47 -8.18 -6.44
N GLY A 296 -13.55 -7.76 -7.11
CA GLY A 296 -13.65 -6.45 -7.77
C GLY A 296 -13.52 -5.25 -6.80
N VAL A 297 -14.08 -5.35 -5.59
CA VAL A 297 -13.94 -4.31 -4.54
C VAL A 297 -12.50 -4.21 -4.04
N MET A 298 -11.84 -5.35 -3.78
CA MET A 298 -10.44 -5.38 -3.34
C MET A 298 -9.45 -4.93 -4.43
N PHE A 299 -9.80 -5.13 -5.70
CA PHE A 299 -9.09 -4.60 -6.86
C PHE A 299 -9.30 -3.08 -7.02
N GLY A 300 -10.53 -2.57 -6.84
CA GLY A 300 -10.82 -1.14 -6.83
C GLY A 300 -10.10 -0.39 -5.69
N MET A 301 -10.01 -0.99 -4.50
CA MET A 301 -9.21 -0.51 -3.38
C MET A 301 -7.74 -0.37 -3.79
N PHE A 302 -7.16 -1.44 -4.36
CA PHE A 302 -5.77 -1.44 -4.84
C PHE A 302 -5.52 -0.36 -5.91
N ILE A 303 -6.40 -0.24 -6.92
CA ILE A 303 -6.30 0.82 -7.95
C ILE A 303 -6.28 2.21 -7.31
N SER A 304 -7.12 2.45 -6.32
CA SER A 304 -7.23 3.75 -5.65
C SER A 304 -5.91 4.17 -5.02
N VAL A 305 -5.24 3.26 -4.29
CA VAL A 305 -3.92 3.53 -3.70
C VAL A 305 -2.82 3.57 -4.76
N ALA A 306 -2.84 2.69 -5.76
CA ALA A 306 -1.83 2.66 -6.82
C ALA A 306 -1.82 3.94 -7.68
N VAL A 307 -3.00 4.52 -7.98
CA VAL A 307 -3.10 5.83 -8.64
C VAL A 307 -2.58 6.95 -7.72
N CYS A 308 -2.93 6.92 -6.43
CA CYS A 308 -2.42 7.87 -5.44
C CYS A 308 -0.88 7.83 -5.36
N ALA A 309 -0.29 6.63 -5.33
CA ALA A 309 1.14 6.38 -5.34
C ALA A 309 1.81 6.89 -6.62
N ALA A 310 1.30 6.50 -7.80
CA ALA A 310 1.87 6.88 -9.08
C ALA A 310 1.79 8.39 -9.36
N VAL A 311 0.71 9.07 -8.95
CA VAL A 311 0.59 10.53 -9.04
C VAL A 311 1.51 11.22 -8.03
N GLY A 312 1.62 10.69 -6.80
CA GLY A 312 2.57 11.18 -5.78
C GLY A 312 4.02 11.11 -6.24
N GLU A 313 4.49 9.95 -6.69
CA GLU A 313 5.85 9.79 -7.23
C GLU A 313 6.10 10.67 -8.47
N SER A 314 5.21 10.62 -9.45
CA SER A 314 5.44 11.38 -10.70
C SER A 314 5.43 12.90 -10.50
N VAL A 315 4.62 13.43 -9.57
CA VAL A 315 4.55 14.88 -9.30
C VAL A 315 5.61 15.36 -8.30
N LEU A 316 5.98 14.58 -7.29
CA LEU A 316 6.92 15.01 -6.24
C LEU A 316 8.37 14.56 -6.47
N VAL A 317 8.59 13.48 -7.24
CA VAL A 317 9.91 12.92 -7.55
C VAL A 317 10.26 13.16 -9.01
N ILE A 318 9.53 12.58 -9.96
CA ILE A 318 9.97 12.56 -11.37
C ILE A 318 9.97 13.97 -11.99
N ARG A 319 8.85 14.71 -11.92
CA ARG A 319 8.75 16.06 -12.52
C ARG A 319 9.79 17.06 -11.97
N PRO A 320 10.00 17.21 -10.64
CA PRO A 320 11.00 18.15 -10.13
C PRO A 320 12.44 17.72 -10.40
N ILE A 321 12.69 16.45 -10.69
CA ILE A 321 13.99 15.94 -11.14
C ILE A 321 14.21 16.25 -12.63
N ALA A 322 13.20 16.05 -13.47
CA ALA A 322 13.25 16.40 -14.89
C ALA A 322 13.47 17.91 -15.11
N ASP A 323 12.75 18.78 -14.39
CA ASP A 323 12.94 20.24 -14.46
C ASP A 323 14.36 20.67 -14.02
N ALA A 324 14.94 19.99 -13.02
CA ALA A 324 16.30 20.28 -12.56
C ALA A 324 17.38 19.80 -13.56
N LEU A 325 17.10 18.70 -14.27
CA LEU A 325 17.98 18.17 -15.31
C LEU A 325 17.98 19.03 -16.58
N SER A 326 16.84 19.54 -17.02
CA SER A 326 16.75 20.43 -18.18
C SER A 326 17.46 21.76 -17.93
N ALA A 327 17.15 22.44 -16.82
CA ALA A 327 17.83 23.67 -16.43
C ALA A 327 19.36 23.50 -16.27
N GLY A 328 19.80 22.35 -15.74
CA GLY A 328 21.23 22.02 -15.66
C GLY A 328 21.89 21.80 -17.04
N GLY A 329 21.16 21.25 -18.01
CA GLY A 329 21.64 21.10 -19.38
C GLY A 329 21.78 22.43 -20.12
N GLU A 330 20.82 23.34 -19.96
CA GLU A 330 20.87 24.68 -20.53
C GLU A 330 22.02 25.51 -19.96
N TYR A 331 22.27 25.43 -18.64
CA TYR A 331 23.39 26.12 -18.01
C TYR A 331 24.75 25.66 -18.56
N CYS A 332 24.95 24.35 -18.78
CA CYS A 332 26.17 23.83 -19.40
C CYS A 332 26.30 24.37 -20.84
N ARG A 333 25.25 24.22 -21.66
CA ARG A 333 25.24 24.69 -23.06
C ARG A 333 25.46 26.20 -23.18
N TRP A 334 25.02 26.99 -22.20
CA TRP A 334 25.30 28.42 -22.12
C TRP A 334 26.77 28.68 -21.79
N LYS A 335 27.32 28.01 -20.77
CA LYS A 335 28.73 28.15 -20.37
C LYS A 335 29.69 27.77 -21.50
N ASP A 336 29.42 26.68 -22.22
CA ASP A 336 30.22 26.26 -23.37
C ASP A 336 30.18 27.30 -24.50
N LYS A 337 29.00 27.84 -24.82
CA LYS A 337 28.85 28.93 -25.80
C LYS A 337 29.55 30.22 -25.38
N VAL A 338 29.61 30.52 -24.08
CA VAL A 338 30.35 31.68 -23.54
C VAL A 338 31.86 31.46 -23.64
N CYS A 339 32.36 30.26 -23.32
CA CYS A 339 33.78 29.93 -23.51
C CYS A 339 34.19 30.03 -25.00
N VAL A 340 33.46 29.37 -25.90
CA VAL A 340 33.76 29.41 -27.35
C VAL A 340 33.71 30.85 -27.89
N ARG A 341 32.73 31.66 -27.47
CA ARG A 341 32.66 33.08 -27.87
C ARG A 341 33.83 33.90 -27.33
N ALA A 342 34.30 33.63 -26.11
CA ALA A 342 35.45 34.30 -25.52
C ALA A 342 36.79 33.91 -26.20
N GLU A 343 36.91 32.68 -26.71
CA GLU A 343 38.08 32.27 -27.50
C GLU A 343 38.06 32.83 -28.93
N VAL A 344 36.91 32.85 -29.60
CA VAL A 344 36.76 33.48 -30.92
C VAL A 344 37.09 34.98 -30.85
N GLY A 345 36.50 35.71 -29.91
CA GLY A 345 36.78 37.13 -29.72
C GLY A 345 38.23 37.44 -29.29
N ARG A 346 38.97 36.45 -28.78
CA ARG A 346 40.42 36.58 -28.51
C ARG A 346 41.25 36.42 -29.78
N ARG A 347 40.86 35.53 -30.71
CA ARG A 347 41.53 35.40 -32.02
C ARG A 347 41.29 36.63 -32.90
N GLU A 348 40.05 37.11 -32.95
CA GLU A 348 39.65 38.35 -33.66
C GLU A 348 40.29 39.65 -33.11
N ALA A 349 40.99 39.58 -31.97
CA ALA A 349 41.86 40.64 -31.47
C ALA A 349 43.31 40.46 -31.95
N VAL A 350 43.86 39.24 -31.81
CA VAL A 350 45.24 38.92 -32.24
C VAL A 350 45.43 39.10 -33.76
N ASP A 351 44.44 38.71 -34.58
CA ASP A 351 44.45 38.93 -36.04
C ASP A 351 44.22 40.41 -36.45
N ARG A 352 44.22 41.34 -35.48
CA ARG A 352 43.97 42.78 -35.69
C ARG A 352 45.10 43.68 -35.17
N ASP A 353 46.03 43.11 -34.42
CA ASP A 353 47.26 43.75 -33.94
C ASP A 353 48.49 43.30 -34.77
N LEU A 354 48.26 42.77 -35.98
CA LEU A 354 49.25 42.23 -36.93
C LEU A 354 49.10 42.87 -38.31
#